data_AF-A0A971AXB2-F1
#
_entry.id   AF-A0A971AXB2-F1
#
_cell.length_a   1.000
_cell.length_b   1.000
_cell.length_c   1.000
_cell.angle_alpha   90.00
_cell.angle_beta   90.00
_cell.angle_gamma   90.00
#
_symmetry.space_group_name_H-M   'P 1'
#
loop_
_entity.id
_entity.type
_entity.pdbx_description
1 polymer ?
#
loop_
_entity_poly.entity_id
_entity_poly.type
_entity_poly.pdbx_seq_one_letter_code
_entity_poly.pdbx_strand_id
1 'polypeptide(L)'
;MKLVFSRKGFDSASGGMPSPILPDGRLVSLPIPDSRSRIRYADILSDGRSIGSLVDQLSDRRVRSHFRAHLDPDLVRESLLRSPGWRPLFGQAGAAQGHLRNHGVGPGD
;
A
#
# COMPACT_ATOMS: atom_id res chain seq x y z
N MET A 1 -5.74 -14.80 -22.78
CA MET A 1 -5.01 -14.18 -21.66
C MET A 1 -5.63 -14.68 -20.36
N LYS A 2 -4.84 -15.25 -19.43
CA LYS A 2 -5.33 -15.59 -18.08
C LYS A 2 -4.90 -14.47 -17.15
N LEU A 3 -5.86 -13.74 -16.57
CA LEU A 3 -5.58 -12.71 -15.56
C LEU A 3 -5.62 -13.36 -14.18
N VAL A 4 -4.60 -13.15 -13.36
CA VAL A 4 -4.56 -13.62 -11.97
C VAL A 4 -4.49 -12.40 -11.06
N PHE A 5 -5.52 -12.23 -10.23
CA PHE A 5 -5.53 -11.22 -9.18
C PHE A 5 -4.86 -11.81 -7.93
N SER A 6 -3.84 -11.11 -7.42
CA SER A 6 -3.09 -11.49 -6.25
C SER A 6 -3.33 -10.52 -5.11
N ARG A 7 -3.33 -11.01 -3.87
CA ARG A 7 -3.33 -10.20 -2.64
C ARG A 7 -1.92 -9.70 -2.34
N LYS A 8 -1.34 -8.95 -3.28
CA LYS A 8 0.01 -8.36 -3.12
C LYS A 8 0.06 -7.62 -1.77
N GLY A 9 1.06 -7.98 -0.96
CA GLY A 9 1.44 -7.29 0.25
C GLY A 9 2.95 -7.09 0.20
N PHE A 10 3.68 -7.62 1.18
CA PHE A 10 5.14 -7.63 1.15
C PHE A 10 5.61 -8.53 0.01
N ASP A 11 6.46 -7.99 -0.85
CA ASP A 11 7.14 -8.77 -1.89
C ASP A 11 8.21 -9.69 -1.29
N SER A 12 8.81 -10.53 -2.12
CA SER A 12 9.87 -11.46 -1.70
C SER A 12 11.09 -10.76 -1.12
N ALA A 13 11.42 -9.55 -1.59
CA ALA A 13 12.52 -8.75 -1.05
C ALA A 13 12.20 -8.17 0.34
N SER A 14 10.91 -8.05 0.67
CA SER A 14 10.39 -7.46 1.90
C SER A 14 9.88 -8.48 2.91
N GLY A 15 10.22 -9.77 2.74
CA GLY A 15 9.86 -10.85 3.66
C GLY A 15 8.64 -11.69 3.25
N GLY A 16 8.00 -11.39 2.11
CA GLY A 16 7.04 -12.26 1.44
C GLY A 16 5.78 -12.57 2.26
N MET A 17 4.86 -11.59 2.34
CA MET A 17 3.62 -11.71 3.11
C MET A 17 2.44 -11.15 2.31
N PRO A 18 1.36 -11.93 2.09
CA PRO A 18 0.19 -11.43 1.38
C PRO A 18 -0.61 -10.45 2.26
N SER A 19 -1.30 -9.52 1.61
CA SER A 19 -2.31 -8.68 2.26
C SER A 19 -3.46 -9.56 2.80
N PRO A 20 -3.85 -9.46 4.09
CA PRO A 20 -4.83 -10.34 4.70
C PRO A 20 -6.24 -10.06 4.20
N ILE A 21 -7.06 -11.12 4.21
CA ILE A 21 -8.53 -11.00 4.25
C ILE A 21 -8.91 -11.30 5.70
N LEU A 22 -9.58 -10.35 6.35
CA LEU A 22 -10.06 -10.49 7.72
C LEU A 22 -11.24 -11.47 7.79
N PRO A 23 -11.60 -12.02 8.96
CA PRO A 23 -12.70 -12.97 9.11
C PRO A 23 -14.06 -12.46 8.61
N ASP A 24 -14.25 -11.14 8.54
CA ASP A 24 -15.46 -10.48 8.02
C ASP A 24 -15.40 -10.22 6.50
N GLY A 25 -14.40 -10.74 5.81
CA GLY A 25 -14.23 -10.63 4.36
C GLY A 25 -13.51 -9.37 3.88
N ARG A 26 -13.14 -8.45 4.79
CA ARG A 26 -12.44 -7.22 4.40
C ARG A 26 -11.00 -7.50 3.98
N LEU A 27 -10.61 -6.95 2.83
CA LEU A 27 -9.22 -6.95 2.37
C LEU A 27 -8.47 -5.75 2.96
N VAL A 28 -7.38 -5.99 3.69
CA VAL A 28 -6.51 -4.92 4.18
C VAL A 28 -5.22 -4.92 3.37
N SER A 29 -4.98 -3.85 2.59
CA SER A 29 -3.74 -3.72 1.83
C SER A 29 -2.58 -3.39 2.75
N LEU A 30 -1.51 -4.17 2.68
CA LEU A 30 -0.29 -3.95 3.46
C LEU A 30 0.82 -3.37 2.56
N PRO A 31 1.19 -2.09 2.75
CA PRO A 31 2.29 -1.48 2.01
C PRO A 31 3.61 -2.14 2.38
N ILE A 32 4.59 -2.10 1.47
CA ILE A 32 5.93 -2.65 1.74
C ILE A 32 6.72 -1.75 2.71
N PRO A 33 7.65 -2.31 3.50
CA PRO A 33 8.55 -1.52 4.33
C PRO A 33 9.41 -0.57 3.49
N ASP A 34 9.58 0.68 3.94
CA ASP A 34 10.46 1.67 3.30
C ASP A 34 11.02 2.62 4.34
N SER A 35 12.32 2.50 4.63
CA SER A 35 13.02 3.31 5.63
C SER A 35 13.13 4.79 5.25
N ARG A 36 12.98 5.14 3.96
CA ARG A 36 13.03 6.53 3.48
C ARG A 36 11.67 7.23 3.58
N SER A 37 10.59 6.47 3.71
CA SER A 37 9.24 7.02 3.83
C SER A 37 9.05 7.81 5.12
N ARG A 38 8.21 8.83 5.08
CA ARG A 38 7.79 9.57 6.29
C ARG A 38 6.62 8.91 7.02
N ILE A 39 5.92 8.00 6.36
CA ILE A 39 4.68 7.38 6.85
C ILE A 39 5.02 6.13 7.64
N ARG A 40 4.47 5.96 8.84
CA ARG A 40 4.61 4.73 9.63
C ARG A 40 3.36 3.87 9.49
N TYR A 41 3.49 2.55 9.69
CA TYR A 41 2.34 1.66 9.72
C TYR A 41 1.28 2.06 10.76
N ALA A 42 1.73 2.59 11.90
CA ALA A 42 0.86 3.10 12.96
C ALA A 42 -0.04 4.24 12.49
N ASP A 43 0.40 5.03 11.51
CA ASP A 43 -0.33 6.19 11.01
C ASP A 43 -1.36 5.79 9.94
N ILE A 44 -1.16 4.65 9.28
CA ILE A 44 -2.01 4.19 8.18
C ILE A 44 -3.28 3.53 8.72
N LEU A 45 -4.43 4.00 8.24
CA LEU A 45 -5.75 3.53 8.64
C LEU A 45 -6.35 2.60 7.57
N SER A 46 -7.03 1.55 8.05
CA SER A 46 -7.98 0.75 7.31
C SER A 46 -9.28 0.72 8.09
N ASP A 47 -10.36 1.23 7.48
CA ASP A 47 -11.68 1.40 8.13
C ASP A 47 -11.60 2.10 9.50
N GLY A 48 -10.84 3.19 9.56
CA GLY A 48 -10.66 4.00 10.77
C GLY A 48 -9.78 3.38 11.84
N ARG A 49 -9.16 2.21 11.59
CA ARG A 49 -8.24 1.55 12.53
C ARG A 49 -6.83 1.52 11.97
N SER A 50 -5.85 1.77 12.82
CA SER A 50 -4.44 1.64 12.46
C SER A 50 -4.13 0.21 12.02
N ILE A 51 -3.38 0.06 10.92
CA ILE A 51 -2.87 -1.25 10.48
C ILE A 51 -1.62 -1.68 11.25
N GLY A 52 -1.06 -0.81 12.11
CA GLY A 52 0.18 -1.08 12.84
C GLY A 52 0.13 -2.38 13.65
N SER A 53 -0.96 -2.63 14.38
CA SER A 53 -1.10 -3.89 15.15
C SER A 53 -1.25 -5.12 14.25
N LEU A 54 -1.89 -4.97 13.08
CA LEU A 54 -2.02 -6.07 12.11
C LEU A 54 -0.65 -6.46 11.57
N VAL A 55 0.17 -5.48 11.21
CA VAL A 55 1.52 -5.74 10.70
C VAL A 55 2.40 -6.36 11.78
N ASP A 56 2.34 -5.88 13.03
CA ASP A 56 3.09 -6.48 14.15
C ASP A 56 2.75 -7.95 14.35
N GLN A 57 1.45 -8.29 14.28
CA GLN A 57 0.98 -9.67 14.50
C GLN A 57 1.29 -10.58 13.31
N LEU A 58 0.96 -10.15 12.10
CA LEU A 58 1.08 -10.97 10.90
C LEU A 58 2.52 -11.17 10.45
N SER A 59 3.41 -10.23 10.77
CA SER A 59 4.84 -10.35 10.45
C SER A 59 5.64 -11.13 11.51
N ASP A 60 5.00 -11.67 12.54
CA ASP A 60 5.65 -12.23 13.72
C ASP A 60 6.64 -11.22 14.34
N ARG A 61 6.19 -9.98 14.52
CA ARG A 61 6.94 -8.85 15.07
C ARG A 61 8.22 -8.46 14.32
N ARG A 62 8.46 -8.99 13.12
CA ARG A 62 9.61 -8.60 12.27
C ARG A 62 9.46 -7.18 11.72
N VAL A 63 8.22 -6.77 11.45
CA VAL A 63 7.88 -5.38 11.12
C VAL A 63 7.06 -4.81 12.25
N ARG A 64 7.46 -3.65 12.77
CA ARG A 64 6.80 -2.99 13.88
C ARG A 64 5.93 -1.82 13.42
N SER A 65 4.94 -1.46 14.21
CA SER A 65 3.97 -0.40 13.93
C SER A 65 4.62 0.95 13.70
N HIS A 66 5.71 1.25 14.41
CA HIS A 66 6.47 2.48 14.24
C HIS A 66 7.45 2.45 13.04
N PHE A 67 7.59 1.32 12.36
CA PHE A 67 8.39 1.23 11.14
C PHE A 67 7.70 1.98 10.00
N ARG A 68 8.51 2.40 9.03
CA ARG A 68 8.10 3.22 7.91
C ARG A 68 7.67 2.36 6.73
N ALA A 69 6.68 2.85 5.97
CA ALA A 69 6.02 2.10 4.91
C ALA A 69 5.89 2.94 3.63
N HIS A 70 6.00 2.27 2.49
CA HIS A 70 5.77 2.87 1.18
C HIS A 70 4.28 2.81 0.85
N LEU A 71 3.53 3.85 1.21
CA LEU A 71 2.10 3.94 0.88
C LEU A 71 1.94 4.31 -0.59
N ASP A 72 1.96 3.29 -1.44
CA ASP A 72 1.70 3.39 -2.88
C ASP A 72 0.98 2.12 -3.40
N PRO A 73 -0.04 2.25 -4.27
CA PRO A 73 -0.67 3.50 -4.68
C PRO A 73 -1.45 4.13 -3.52
N ASP A 74 -1.36 5.45 -3.39
CA ASP A 74 -2.05 6.22 -2.36
C ASP A 74 -3.46 6.59 -2.83
N LEU A 75 -4.39 5.63 -2.77
CA LEU A 75 -5.73 5.76 -3.38
C LEU A 75 -6.84 6.05 -2.37
N VAL A 76 -6.69 5.62 -1.12
CA VAL A 76 -7.73 5.72 -0.09
C VAL A 76 -7.50 6.97 0.73
N ARG A 77 -8.38 7.97 0.58
CA ARG A 77 -8.25 9.27 1.25
C ARG A 77 -8.14 9.12 2.77
N GLU A 78 -8.98 8.26 3.33
CA GLU A 78 -9.15 8.02 4.77
C GLU A 78 -7.97 7.27 5.39
N SER A 79 -7.05 6.73 4.58
CA SER A 79 -5.90 5.96 5.09
C SER A 79 -4.90 6.81 5.86
N LEU A 80 -4.92 8.14 5.72
CA LEU A 80 -4.12 9.07 6.51
C LEU A 80 -4.89 10.36 6.74
N LEU A 81 -4.46 11.17 7.71
CA LEU A 81 -4.88 12.56 7.80
C LEU A 81 -4.36 13.33 6.58
N ARG A 82 -5.27 13.95 5.82
CA ARG A 82 -4.95 14.64 4.56
C ARG A 82 -5.13 16.14 4.68
N SER A 83 -4.23 16.87 4.04
CA SER A 83 -4.44 18.29 3.79
C SER A 83 -5.61 18.52 2.82
N PRO A 84 -6.31 19.67 2.91
CA PRO A 84 -7.27 20.08 1.89
C PRO A 84 -6.66 20.02 0.49
N GLY A 85 -7.44 19.55 -0.49
CA GLY A 85 -6.98 19.41 -1.88
C GLY A 85 -6.17 18.15 -2.18
N TRP A 86 -6.04 17.20 -1.25
CA TRP A 86 -5.45 15.89 -1.54
C TRP A 86 -6.11 15.21 -2.74
N ARG A 87 -5.29 14.56 -3.55
CA ARG A 87 -5.68 13.75 -4.70
C ARG A 87 -4.99 12.39 -4.61
N PRO A 88 -5.63 11.31 -5.07
CA PRO A 88 -5.00 10.01 -5.11
C PRO A 88 -3.75 10.04 -6.00
N LEU A 89 -2.74 9.27 -5.62
CA LEU A 89 -1.48 9.17 -6.34
C LEU A 89 -1.29 7.74 -6.83
N PHE A 90 -0.97 7.62 -8.11
CA PHE A 90 -0.58 6.38 -8.74
C PHE A 90 0.95 6.39 -8.84
N GLY A 91 1.67 5.61 -8.04
CA GLY A 91 3.13 5.70 -7.96
C GLY A 91 3.91 5.02 -9.07
N GLN A 92 3.35 4.99 -10.28
CA GLN A 92 4.18 4.70 -11.44
C GLN A 92 5.24 5.80 -11.58
N ALA A 93 6.50 5.37 -11.59
CA ALA A 93 7.66 6.25 -11.73
C ALA A 93 8.67 5.65 -12.72
N GLY A 94 9.63 6.47 -13.16
CA GLY A 94 10.72 6.03 -14.03
C GLY A 94 10.23 5.39 -15.33
N ALA A 95 10.73 4.19 -15.65
CA ALA A 95 10.44 3.50 -16.90
C ALA A 95 8.94 3.18 -17.09
N ALA A 96 8.24 2.78 -16.01
CA ALA A 96 6.83 2.44 -16.10
C ALA A 96 5.97 3.68 -16.38
N GLN A 97 6.25 4.80 -15.72
CA GLN A 97 5.63 6.09 -16.04
C GLN A 97 5.96 6.56 -17.46
N GLY A 98 7.22 6.40 -17.89
CA GLY A 98 7.65 6.70 -19.25
C GLY A 98 6.90 5.87 -20.29
N HIS A 99 6.66 4.59 -20.02
CA HIS A 99 5.89 3.71 -20.89
C HIS A 99 4.44 4.21 -21.07
N LEU A 100 3.75 4.52 -19.96
CA LEU A 100 2.38 5.06 -20.00
C LEU A 100 2.31 6.36 -20.80
N ARG A 101 3.24 7.29 -20.54
CA ARG A 101 3.34 8.56 -21.26
C ARG A 101 3.57 8.35 -22.75
N ASN A 102 4.50 7.47 -23.11
CA ASN A 102 4.87 7.22 -24.51
C ASN A 102 3.74 6.53 -25.30
N HIS A 103 2.79 5.89 -24.62
CA HIS A 103 1.61 5.29 -25.23
C HIS A 103 0.36 6.17 -25.13
N GLY A 104 0.49 7.41 -24.63
CA GLY A 104 -0.62 8.36 -24.56
C GLY A 104 -1.74 7.96 -23.59
N VAL A 105 -1.47 7.09 -22.61
CA VAL A 105 -2.46 6.62 -21.64
C VAL A 105 -3.04 7.79 -20.84
N GLY A 106 -4.35 7.91 -20.85
CA GLY A 106 -5.09 9.00 -20.23
C GLY A 106 -6.39 8.56 -19.54
N PRO A 107 -7.20 9.53 -19.06
CA PRO A 107 -8.46 9.23 -18.41
C PRO A 107 -9.41 8.46 -19.34
N GLY A 108 -9.79 7.24 -18.95
CA GLY A 108 -10.71 6.38 -19.71
C GLY A 108 -10.06 5.19 -20.39
N ASP A 109 -8.72 5.11 -20.40
CA ASP A 109 -7.94 3.93 -20.82
C ASP A 109 -7.82 2.87 -19.71
#